data_AF-A0AAN6NK29-F1
#
_entry.id   AF-A0AAN6NK29-F1
#
_cell.length_a   1.000
_cell.length_b   1.000
_cell.length_c   1.000
_cell.angle_alpha   90.00
_cell.angle_beta   90.00
_cell.angle_gamma   90.00
#
_symmetry.space_group_name_H-M   'P 1'
#
loop_
_entity.id
_entity.type
_entity.pdbx_description
1 polymer ?
#
loop_
_entity_poly.entity_id
_entity_poly.type
_entity_poly.pdbx_seq_one_letter_code
_entity_poly.pdbx_strand_id
1 'polypeptide(L)'
;LQINGWNPRDRDPSYHYQLVQKAIAKVTDEARADVLQEYLSLKRQSFDTMESFLQRYNVCRKRITEANLNIDDDLEMVILFNMVRT
;
A
#
# COMPACT_ATOMS: atom_id res chain seq x y z
N LEU A 1 24.55 26.04 -30.00
CA LEU A 1 24.52 24.84 -29.14
C LEU A 1 24.25 25.30 -27.71
N GLN A 2 22.98 25.28 -27.26
CA GLN A 2 22.66 25.47 -25.84
C GLN A 2 23.10 24.21 -25.09
N ILE A 3 24.17 24.34 -24.32
CA ILE A 3 24.71 23.25 -23.51
C ILE A 3 23.80 23.10 -22.29
N ASN A 4 23.01 22.02 -22.34
CA ASN A 4 22.39 21.30 -21.22
C ASN A 4 21.31 22.04 -20.42
N GLY A 5 20.13 21.43 -20.34
CA GLY A 5 18.95 21.84 -19.56
C GLY A 5 19.16 21.85 -18.04
N TRP A 6 20.12 22.64 -17.58
CA TRP A 6 20.40 22.90 -16.17
C TRP A 6 19.41 23.93 -15.65
N ASN A 7 18.49 23.49 -14.78
CA ASN A 7 17.57 24.38 -14.09
C ASN A 7 18.23 24.90 -12.80
N PRO A 8 18.39 26.22 -12.62
CA PRO A 8 18.98 26.80 -11.41
C PRO A 8 18.26 26.41 -10.10
N ARG A 9 16.99 25.95 -10.19
CA ARG A 9 16.21 25.46 -9.03
C ARG A 9 16.73 24.13 -8.46
N ASP A 10 17.51 23.36 -9.22
CA ASP A 10 18.07 22.09 -8.76
C ASP A 10 19.16 22.26 -7.70
N ARG A 11 19.59 23.50 -7.38
CA ARG A 11 20.49 23.82 -6.27
C ARG A 11 19.77 24.21 -4.97
N ASP A 12 18.46 24.40 -5.01
CA ASP A 12 17.69 24.70 -3.79
C ASP A 12 17.44 23.39 -3.03
N PRO A 13 17.97 23.21 -1.80
CA PRO A 13 17.69 22.04 -0.99
C PRO A 13 16.19 21.83 -0.75
N SER A 14 15.43 22.94 -0.75
CA SER A 14 13.97 22.95 -0.60
C SER A 14 13.27 22.30 -1.80
N TYR A 15 13.83 22.43 -3.00
CA TYR A 15 13.29 21.80 -4.21
C TYR A 15 13.39 20.28 -4.14
N HIS A 16 14.56 19.74 -3.76
CA HIS A 16 14.74 18.29 -3.58
C HIS A 16 13.89 17.75 -2.43
N TYR A 17 13.80 18.49 -1.32
CA TYR A 17 12.93 18.14 -0.21
C TYR A 17 11.45 18.08 -0.64
N GLN A 18 10.97 19.08 -1.37
CA GLN A 18 9.59 19.09 -1.89
C GLN A 18 9.36 18.02 -2.96
N LEU A 19 10.35 17.68 -3.78
CA LEU A 19 10.28 16.62 -4.78
C LEU A 19 10.15 15.25 -4.09
N VAL A 20 10.99 14.99 -3.09
CA VAL A 20 10.93 13.77 -2.27
C VAL A 20 9.61 13.71 -1.49
N GLN A 21 9.17 14.82 -0.90
CA GLN A 21 7.85 14.88 -0.25
C GLN A 21 6.72 14.61 -1.24
N LYS A 22 6.74 15.16 -2.45
CA LYS A 22 5.71 14.90 -3.48
C LYS A 22 5.76 13.47 -4.00
N ALA A 23 6.93 12.87 -4.09
CA ALA A 23 7.11 11.47 -4.46
C ALA A 23 6.61 10.52 -3.36
N ILE A 24 6.89 10.82 -2.09
CA ILE A 24 6.42 10.06 -0.93
C ILE A 24 4.91 10.27 -0.69
N ALA A 25 4.39 11.49 -0.91
CA ALA A 25 3.00 11.84 -0.64
C ALA A 25 2.01 11.24 -1.65
N LYS A 26 2.48 10.70 -2.77
CA LYS A 26 1.61 10.01 -3.72
C LYS A 26 1.66 8.52 -3.44
N VAL A 27 0.76 8.06 -2.57
CA VAL A 27 0.22 6.70 -2.71
C VAL A 27 -0.45 6.68 -4.08
N THR A 28 0.22 6.10 -5.07
CA THR A 28 -0.33 6.00 -6.42
C THR A 28 -1.47 4.99 -6.44
N ASP A 29 -2.34 5.08 -7.43
CA ASP A 29 -3.44 4.12 -7.53
C ASP A 29 -2.92 2.69 -7.77
N GLU A 30 -1.74 2.54 -8.37
CA GLU A 30 -1.04 1.26 -8.47
C GLU A 30 -0.64 0.72 -7.09
N ALA A 31 -0.06 1.56 -6.22
CA ALA A 31 0.30 1.15 -4.86
C ALA A 31 -0.93 0.75 -4.03
N ARG A 32 -2.08 1.41 -4.24
CA ARG A 32 -3.36 1.02 -3.62
C ARG A 32 -3.85 -0.33 -4.14
N ALA A 33 -3.77 -0.54 -5.45
CA ALA A 33 -4.16 -1.80 -6.07
C ALA A 33 -3.31 -2.96 -5.57
N ASP A 34 -2.00 -2.76 -5.42
CA ASP A 34 -1.08 -3.77 -4.86
C ASP A 34 -1.44 -4.14 -3.43
N VAL A 35 -1.74 -3.15 -2.57
CA VAL A 35 -2.16 -3.40 -1.19
C VAL A 35 -3.48 -4.18 -1.14
N LEU A 36 -4.45 -3.81 -1.99
CA LEU A 36 -5.74 -4.50 -2.07
C LEU A 36 -5.57 -5.93 -2.58
N GLN A 37 -4.75 -6.14 -3.61
CA GLN A 37 -4.47 -7.46 -4.17
C GLN A 37 -3.79 -8.37 -3.15
N GLU A 38 -2.79 -7.86 -2.42
CA GLU A 38 -2.11 -8.59 -1.37
C GLU A 38 -3.09 -9.01 -0.27
N TYR A 39 -3.94 -8.07 0.18
CA TYR A 39 -4.98 -8.36 1.15
C TYR A 39 -5.92 -9.47 0.65
N LEU A 40 -6.52 -9.34 -0.54
CA LEU A 40 -7.46 -10.32 -1.10
C LEU A 40 -6.84 -11.68 -1.42
N SER A 41 -5.51 -11.75 -1.58
CA SER A 41 -4.79 -12.99 -1.86
C SER A 41 -4.53 -13.87 -0.64
N LEU A 42 -4.76 -13.36 0.58
CA LEU A 42 -4.52 -14.13 1.80
C LEU A 42 -5.39 -15.38 1.83
N LYS A 43 -4.79 -16.50 2.22
CA LYS A 43 -5.49 -17.77 2.47
C LYS A 43 -4.97 -18.36 3.76
N ARG A 44 -5.85 -18.80 4.65
CA ARG A 44 -5.47 -19.39 5.93
C ARG A 44 -4.57 -20.60 5.75
N GLN A 45 -4.85 -21.43 4.74
CA GLN A 45 -4.05 -22.63 4.46
C GLN A 45 -2.58 -22.35 4.09
N SER A 46 -2.24 -21.12 3.69
CA SER A 46 -0.86 -20.74 3.39
C SER A 46 0.01 -20.50 4.62
N PHE A 47 -0.52 -20.71 5.83
CA PHE A 47 0.14 -20.43 7.10
C PHE A 47 0.13 -21.66 8.01
N ASP A 48 1.24 -21.89 8.71
CA ASP A 48 1.37 -23.03 9.62
C ASP A 48 0.45 -22.91 10.84
N THR A 49 0.24 -21.70 11.34
CA THR A 49 -0.55 -21.44 12.56
C THR A 49 -1.64 -20.39 12.31
N MET A 50 -2.68 -20.42 13.15
CA MET A 50 -3.71 -19.40 13.11
C MET A 50 -3.15 -18.03 13.50
N GLU A 51 -2.20 -18.01 14.45
CA GLU A 51 -1.55 -16.79 14.91
C GLU A 51 -0.79 -16.09 13.77
N SER A 52 0.01 -16.82 12.98
CA SER A 52 0.76 -16.21 11.87
C SER A 52 -0.15 -15.68 10.76
N PHE A 53 -1.26 -16.37 10.48
CA PHE A 53 -2.31 -15.86 9.61
C PHE A 53 -2.91 -14.55 10.13
N LEU A 54 -3.32 -14.50 11.40
CA LEU A 54 -3.93 -13.30 12.00
C LEU A 54 -2.95 -12.13 12.07
N GLN A 55 -1.68 -12.38 12.37
CA GLN A 55 -0.64 -11.34 12.31
C GLN A 55 -0.53 -10.76 10.90
N ARG A 56 -0.49 -11.60 9.86
CA ARG A 56 -0.43 -11.14 8.48
C ARG A 56 -1.68 -10.39 8.06
N TYR A 57 -2.86 -10.89 8.45
CA TYR A 57 -4.14 -10.23 8.25
C TYR A 57 -4.14 -8.80 8.82
N ASN A 58 -3.74 -8.64 10.08
CA ASN A 58 -3.71 -7.35 10.76
C ASN A 58 -2.73 -6.37 10.09
N VAL A 59 -1.57 -6.85 9.63
CA VAL A 59 -0.62 -6.04 8.87
C VAL A 59 -1.23 -5.55 7.55
N CYS A 60 -1.90 -6.42 6.80
CA CYS A 60 -2.56 -6.03 5.56
C CYS A 60 -3.73 -5.07 5.82
N ARG A 61 -4.54 -5.28 6.86
CA ARG A 61 -5.62 -4.34 7.24
C ARG A 61 -5.10 -2.96 7.60
N LYS A 62 -4.00 -2.88 8.35
CA LYS A 62 -3.35 -1.60 8.64
C LYS A 62 -2.94 -0.87 7.36
N ARG A 63 -2.37 -1.59 6.39
CA ARG A 63 -1.95 -1.01 5.09
C ARG A 63 -3.15 -0.55 4.24
N ILE A 64 -4.29 -1.25 4.30
CA ILE A 64 -5.54 -0.81 3.66
C ILE A 64 -5.96 0.56 4.23
N THR A 65 -5.94 0.71 5.56
CA THR A 65 -6.23 1.99 6.22
C THR A 65 -5.22 3.08 5.83
N GLU A 66 -3.91 2.78 5.86
CA GLU A 66 -2.84 3.72 5.47
C GLU A 66 -2.94 4.14 3.99
N ALA A 67 -3.48 3.28 3.13
CA ALA A 67 -3.72 3.56 1.72
C ALA A 67 -5.00 4.39 1.46
N ASN A 68 -5.74 4.77 2.51
CA ASN A 68 -7.07 5.38 2.45
C ASN A 68 -8.10 4.55 1.67
N LEU A 69 -8.00 3.23 1.76
CA LEU A 69 -9.00 2.31 1.21
C LEU A 69 -10.03 1.99 2.29
N ASN A 70 -11.31 2.21 1.97
CA ASN A 70 -12.41 1.83 2.84
C ASN A 70 -12.99 0.50 2.37
N ILE A 71 -13.07 -0.49 3.25
CA ILE A 71 -13.74 -1.77 3.00
C ILE A 71 -14.96 -1.79 3.91
N ASP A 72 -16.13 -2.03 3.32
CA ASP A 72 -17.38 -2.21 4.05
C ASP A 72 -17.30 -3.43 4.99
N ASP A 73 -17.88 -3.32 6.19
CA ASP A 73 -17.77 -4.34 7.22
C ASP A 73 -18.40 -5.69 6.78
N ASP A 74 -19.54 -5.66 6.06
CA ASP A 74 -20.18 -6.88 5.57
C ASP A 74 -19.33 -7.54 4.48
N LEU A 75 -18.74 -6.71 3.60
CA LEU A 75 -17.79 -7.19 2.59
C LEU A 75 -16.53 -7.79 3.25
N GLU A 76 -16.00 -7.16 4.29
CA GLU A 76 -14.85 -7.66 5.04
C GLU A 76 -15.13 -9.02 5.66
N MET A 77 -16.31 -9.22 6.24
CA MET A 77 -16.72 -10.51 6.79
C MET A 77 -16.79 -11.60 5.72
N VAL A 78 -17.30 -11.29 4.53
CA VAL A 78 -17.33 -12.23 3.40
C VAL A 78 -15.91 -12.57 2.92
N ILE A 79 -15.03 -11.57 2.86
CA ILE A 79 -13.62 -11.74 2.50
C ILE A 79 -12.94 -12.67 3.53
N LEU A 80 -13.04 -12.36 4.81
CA LEU A 80 -12.50 -13.16 5.91
C LEU A 80 -13.00 -14.61 5.88
N PHE A 81 -14.30 -14.80 5.70
CA PHE A 81 -14.88 -16.14 5.60
C PHE A 81 -14.27 -16.93 4.43
N ASN A 82 -14.09 -16.30 3.27
CA ASN A 82 -13.45 -16.94 2.14
C ASN A 82 -11.98 -17.25 2.41
N MET A 83 -11.22 -16.32 2.98
CA MET A 83 -9.80 -16.53 3.35
C MET A 83 -9.60 -17.72 4.29
N VAL A 84 -10.53 -17.94 5.22
CA VAL A 84 -10.46 -19.06 6.17
C VAL A 84 -10.95 -20.36 5.54
N ARG A 85 -11.96 -20.31 4.66
CA ARG A 85 -12.56 -21.48 4.02
C ARG A 85 -11.67 -22.08 2.93
N THR A 86 -11.01 -21.24 2.13
CA THR A 86 -10.13 -21.67 1.01
C THR A 86 -8.70 -21.87 1.44
#